data_AF-A0A963J1W0-F1
#
_entry.id   AF-A0A963J1W0-F1
#
_cell.length_a   1.000
_cell.length_b   1.000
_cell.length_c   1.000
_cell.angle_alpha   90.00
_cell.angle_beta   90.00
_cell.angle_gamma   90.00
#
_symmetry.space_group_name_H-M   'P 1'
#
loop_
_entity.id
_entity.type
_entity.pdbx_description
1 polymer ?
#
loop_
_entity_poly.entity_id
_entity_poly.type
_entity_poly.pdbx_seq_one_letter_code
_entity_poly.pdbx_strand_id
1 'polypeptide(L)' 'MAEFKEISPNASAGAKLTNWFENRFPTMFDAYRVHMSEYYAPKNFNFWYIFGSLALLVLVIQIVTGI' A
#
# COMPACT_ATOMS: atom_id res chain seq x y z
N MET A 1 -12.23 -3.20 -16.13
CA MET A 1 -11.24 -3.94 -16.95
C MET A 1 -9.92 -3.22 -16.79
N ALA A 2 -8.86 -3.93 -16.42
CA ALA A 2 -7.54 -3.30 -16.29
C ALA A 2 -7.04 -2.88 -17.66
N GLU A 3 -6.77 -1.60 -17.85
CA GLU A 3 -6.19 -1.07 -19.08
C GLU A 3 -4.68 -1.34 -19.03
N PHE A 4 -4.16 -2.02 -20.06
CA PHE A 4 -2.72 -2.26 -20.16
C PHE A 4 -2.04 -0.95 -20.53
N LYS A 5 -1.17 -0.47 -19.63
CA LYS A 5 -0.39 0.73 -19.87
C LYS A 5 0.80 0.37 -20.75
N GLU A 6 0.97 1.06 -21.87
CA GLU A 6 2.17 0.94 -22.70
C GLU A 6 3.20 2.01 -22.34
N ILE A 7 4.48 1.67 -22.48
CA ILE A 7 5.61 2.55 -22.14
C ILE A 7 6.61 2.60 -23.30
N SER A 8 7.18 3.79 -23.52
CA SER A 8 8.19 4.02 -24.56
C SER A 8 9.34 3.00 -24.49
N PRO A 9 9.81 2.47 -25.64
CA PRO A 9 10.95 1.56 -25.69
C PRO A 9 12.24 2.11 -25.08
N ASN A 10 12.39 3.44 -25.06
CA ASN A 10 13.57 4.15 -24.53
C ASN A 10 13.43 4.54 -23.04
N ALA A 11 12.35 4.12 -22.37
CA ALA A 11 12.15 4.44 -20.96
C ALA A 11 13.19 3.77 -20.05
N SER A 12 13.45 4.40 -18.89
CA SER A 12 14.38 3.88 -17.88
C SER A 12 13.93 2.50 -17.38
N ALA A 13 14.89 1.69 -16.90
CA ALA A 13 14.61 0.36 -16.36
C ALA A 13 13.57 0.40 -15.22
N GLY A 14 13.63 1.42 -14.36
CA GLY A 14 12.64 1.64 -13.29
C GLY A 14 11.24 1.87 -13.82
N ALA A 15 11.07 2.70 -14.85
CA ALA A 15 9.76 2.97 -15.43
C ALA A 15 9.16 1.73 -16.13
N LYS A 16 10.01 0.92 -16.77
CA LYS A 16 9.59 -0.37 -17.37
C LYS A 16 9.15 -1.37 -16.29
N LEU A 17 9.85 -1.42 -15.16
CA LEU A 17 9.50 -2.29 -14.03
C LEU A 17 8.17 -1.86 -13.37
N THR A 18 7.97 -0.57 -13.16
CA THR A 18 6.69 -0.04 -12.63
C THR A 18 5.53 -0.37 -13.57
N ASN A 19 5.70 -0.15 -14.88
CA ASN A 19 4.68 -0.49 -15.87
C ASN A 19 4.36 -2.00 -15.88
N TRP A 20 5.38 -2.86 -15.84
CA TRP A 20 5.22 -4.31 -15.73
C TRP A 20 4.44 -4.73 -14.47
N PHE A 21 4.68 -4.03 -13.36
CA PHE A 21 4.02 -4.29 -12.07
C PHE A 21 2.56 -3.82 -12.08
N GLU A 22 2.30 -2.61 -12.58
CA GLU A 22 0.96 -2.05 -12.76
C GLU A 22 0.10 -2.92 -13.69
N ASN A 23 0.66 -3.46 -14.77
CA ASN A 23 -0.06 -4.35 -15.68
C ASN A 23 -0.40 -5.71 -15.06
N ARG A 24 0.33 -6.17 -14.03
CA ARG A 24 0.04 -7.43 -13.30
C ARG A 24 -0.86 -7.23 -12.08
N PHE A 25 -0.70 -6.10 -11.40
CA PHE A 25 -1.48 -5.72 -10.23
C PHE A 25 -2.11 -4.35 -10.44
N PRO A 26 -3.11 -4.26 -11.35
CA PRO A 26 -3.69 -3.00 -11.79
C PRO A 26 -4.41 -2.24 -10.68
N THR A 27 -4.88 -2.94 -9.65
CA THR A 27 -5.57 -2.34 -8.51
C THR A 27 -4.64 -1.88 -7.39
N MET A 28 -3.35 -2.19 -7.41
CA MET A 28 -2.43 -1.86 -6.30
C MET A 28 -2.33 -0.35 -6.07
N PHE A 29 -2.16 0.44 -7.14
CA PHE A 29 -2.07 1.90 -7.02
C PHE A 29 -3.40 2.51 -6.58
N ASP A 30 -4.53 2.04 -7.12
CA ASP A 30 -5.85 2.53 -6.71
C ASP A 30 -6.18 2.14 -5.27
N ALA A 31 -5.89 0.91 -4.86
CA ALA A 31 -6.09 0.44 -3.49
C ALA A 31 -5.18 1.19 -2.51
N TYR A 32 -3.92 1.43 -2.88
CA TYR A 32 -3.03 2.29 -2.11
C TYR A 32 -3.62 3.70 -1.97
N ARG A 33 -4.16 4.26 -3.05
CA ARG A 33 -4.76 5.59 -3.03
C ARG A 33 -5.96 5.65 -2.08
N VAL A 34 -6.87 4.67 -2.16
CA VAL A 34 -8.08 4.58 -1.34
C VAL A 34 -7.79 4.29 0.14
N HIS A 35 -6.81 3.42 0.44
CA HIS A 35 -6.56 2.96 1.80
C HIS A 35 -5.42 3.69 2.52
N MET A 36 -4.53 4.37 1.78
CA MET A 36 -3.39 5.07 2.37
C MET A 36 -3.39 6.56 2.06
N SER A 37 -3.21 6.97 0.80
CA SER A 37 -2.88 8.37 0.49
C SER A 37 -4.06 9.32 0.52
N GLU A 38 -5.25 8.86 0.16
CA GLU A 38 -6.49 9.64 0.16
C GLU A 38 -7.50 9.15 1.20
N TYR A 39 -7.07 8.26 2.08
CA TYR A 39 -7.90 7.85 3.20
C TYR A 39 -8.09 9.05 4.14
N TYR A 40 -9.31 9.57 4.19
CA TYR A 40 -9.63 10.70 5.06
C TYR A 40 -9.57 10.27 6.52
N ALA A 41 -8.51 10.69 7.19
CA ALA A 41 -8.31 10.47 8.61
C ALA A 41 -8.75 11.73 9.39
N PRO A 42 -9.62 11.62 10.41
CA PRO A 42 -10.07 12.75 11.21
C PRO A 42 -8.90 13.57 11.79
N LYS A 43 -8.96 14.90 11.67
CA LYS A 43 -7.88 15.78 12.16
C LYS A 43 -7.79 15.90 13.69
N ASN A 44 -8.79 15.41 14.41
CA ASN A 44 -8.91 15.50 15.87
C ASN A 44 -8.54 14.18 16.59
N PHE A 45 -7.63 13.38 16.03
CA PHE A 45 -7.12 12.21 16.74
C PHE A 45 -6.50 12.61 18.07
N ASN A 46 -6.87 11.85 19.11
CA ASN A 46 -6.22 11.93 20.40
C ASN A 46 -5.21 10.78 20.55
N PHE A 47 -4.40 10.86 21.61
CA PHE A 47 -3.34 9.89 21.88
C PHE A 47 -3.82 8.43 21.93
N TRP A 48 -5.07 8.17 22.34
CA TRP A 48 -5.58 6.82 22.55
C TRP A 48 -5.72 6.01 21.25
N TYR A 49 -5.80 6.65 20.09
CA TYR A 49 -5.91 5.96 18.80
C TYR A 49 -4.64 5.17 18.43
N ILE A 50 -3.50 5.45 19.08
CA ILE A 50 -2.25 4.69 18.89
C ILE A 50 -2.37 3.26 19.43
N PHE A 51 -3.19 3.01 20.45
CA PHE A 51 -3.29 1.67 21.05
C PHE A 51 -3.86 0.62 20.10
N GLY A 52 -4.64 1.02 19.08
CA GLY A 52 -5.10 0.10 18.03
C GLY A 52 -3.95 -0.46 17.19
N SER A 53 -3.00 0.38 16.76
CA SER A 53 -1.83 -0.08 16.01
C SER A 53 -0.83 -0.83 16.89
N LEU A 54 -0.71 -0.45 18.17
CA LEU A 54 0.07 -1.20 19.15
C LEU A 54 -0.48 -2.61 19.39
N ALA A 55 -1.81 -2.79 19.42
CA ALA A 55 -2.41 -4.12 19.53
C ALA A 55 -2.06 -5.01 18.33
N LEU A 56 -2.05 -4.46 17.12
CA LEU A 56 -1.61 -5.17 15.92
C LEU A 56 -0.12 -5.54 15.99
N LEU A 57 0.73 -4.61 16.43
CA LEU A 57 2.16 -4.87 16.65
C LEU A 57 2.37 -6.01 17.67
N VAL A 58 1.69 -5.94 18.81
CA VAL A 58 1.75 -7.00 19.83
C VAL A 58 1.27 -8.32 19.26
N LEU A 59 0.19 -8.35 18.48
CA LEU A 59 -0.27 -9.57 17.81
C LEU A 59 0.82 -10.20 16.93
N VAL A 60 1.50 -9.39 16.12
CA VAL A 60 2.62 -9.87 15.28
C VAL A 60 3.75 -10.40 16.15
N ILE A 61 4.10 -9.70 17.23
CA ILE A 61 5.13 -10.16 18.18
C ILE A 61 4.73 -11.52 18.76
N GLN A 62 3.47 -11.68 19.22
CA GLN A 62 3.00 -12.95 19.77
C GLN A 62 3.09 -14.10 18.76
N ILE A 63 2.76 -13.85 17.49
CA ILE A 63 2.88 -14.86 16.43
C ILE A 63 4.36 -15.24 16.20
N VAL A 64 5.25 -14.26 16.09
CA VAL A 64 6.67 -14.50 15.77
C VAL A 64 7.42 -15.15 16.93
N THR A 65 7.14 -14.75 18.17
CA THR A 65 7.82 -15.32 19.36
C THR A 65 7.16 -16.59 19.89
N GLY A 66 5.90 -16.84 19.52
CA GLY A 66 5.11 -17.98 19.97
C GLY A 66 5.21 -19.21 19.06
N ILE A 67 5.74 -19.05 17.85
CA ILE A 67 6.19 -20.14 16.96
C ILE A 67 7.60 -20.55 17.39
#